data_AF-A0A969E2L6-F1
#
_entry.id   AF-A0A969E2L6-F1
#
_cell.length_a   1.000
_cell.length_b   1.000
_cell.length_c   1.000
_cell.angle_alpha   90.00
_cell.angle_beta   90.00
_cell.angle_gamma   90.00
#
_symmetry.space_group_name_H-M   'P 1'
#
loop_
_entity.id
_entity.type
_entity.pdbx_description
1 polymer ?
#
loop_
_entity_poly.entity_id
_entity_poly.type
_entity_poly.pdbx_seq_one_letter_code
_entity_poly.pdbx_strand_id
1 'polypeptide(L)'
;MRLFFKTIKEFVRTKRSDFLSLGFILAVYFSSNGLMALMKSFEKNYSVFKKRLLWEKRLRAIGMTFMLGFLLFVSTFLVILGNLIFSWIFSLIKLSALTKGFLYLLKWIIVIGSLYFGIALIYRFGVAMRRKINFFSPGAATATVLSLFSSVIFSFYVDNFGNYNKVYGSFVAGIVMLLWLQLNAVILIIGFELNAAIVVNRERFENF
;
A
#
# COMPACT_ATOMS: atom_id res chain seq x y z
N MET A 1 32.90 3.31 30.38
CA MET A 1 32.27 2.09 29.80
C MET A 1 31.19 1.44 30.68
N ARG A 2 31.40 1.22 31.99
CA ARG A 2 30.41 0.56 32.87
C ARG A 2 29.10 1.34 33.09
N LEU A 3 29.13 2.69 33.11
CA LEU A 3 27.94 3.53 33.26
C LEU A 3 26.99 3.40 32.05
N PHE A 4 27.53 3.42 30.83
CA PHE A 4 26.75 3.31 29.59
C PHE A 4 25.99 1.97 29.50
N PHE A 5 26.65 0.85 29.84
CA PHE A 5 26.02 -0.46 29.91
C PHE A 5 24.96 -0.56 31.02
N LYS A 6 25.13 0.19 32.12
CA LYS A 6 24.15 0.26 33.21
C LYS A 6 22.90 1.02 32.77
N THR A 7 23.07 2.15 32.07
CA THR A 7 21.97 2.94 31.50
C THR A 7 21.19 2.14 30.46
N ILE A 8 21.87 1.42 29.55
CA ILE A 8 21.20 0.55 28.57
C ILE A 8 20.44 -0.59 29.26
N LYS A 9 21.04 -1.25 30.27
CA LYS A 9 20.34 -2.28 31.04
C LYS A 9 19.13 -1.73 31.80
N GLU A 10 19.20 -0.51 32.33
CA GLU A 10 18.07 0.16 32.98
C GLU A 10 16.97 0.53 32.00
N PHE A 11 17.30 1.05 30.82
CA PHE A 11 16.33 1.36 29.76
C PHE A 11 15.62 0.10 29.21
N VAL A 12 16.35 -1.00 29.06
CA VAL A 12 15.78 -2.28 28.58
C VAL A 12 14.94 -2.95 29.68
N ARG A 13 15.28 -2.74 30.95
CA ARG A 13 14.61 -3.39 32.09
C ARG A 13 13.46 -2.58 32.67
N THR A 14 13.42 -1.26 32.46
CA THR A 14 12.22 -0.46 32.76
C THR A 14 11.25 -0.55 31.60
N LYS A 15 10.20 -1.34 31.78
CA LYS A 15 9.06 -1.46 30.87
C LYS A 15 8.25 -0.14 30.92
N ARG A 16 8.79 0.93 30.33
CA ARG A 16 8.10 2.23 30.25
C ARG A 16 7.05 2.16 29.15
N SER A 17 5.85 1.71 29.54
CA SER A 17 4.68 1.63 28.65
C SER A 17 4.38 2.95 27.92
N ASP A 18 4.76 4.08 28.51
CA ASP A 18 4.52 5.44 27.98
C ASP A 18 5.27 5.73 26.68
N PHE A 19 6.46 5.16 26.48
CA PHE A 19 7.22 5.35 25.23
C PHE A 19 6.64 4.52 24.08
N LEU A 20 6.03 3.37 24.41
CA LEU A 20 5.38 2.50 23.43
C LEU A 20 4.09 3.13 22.90
N SER A 21 3.27 3.73 23.77
CA SER A 21 2.04 4.41 23.37
C SER A 21 2.32 5.66 22.54
N LEU A 22 3.31 6.49 22.94
CA LEU A 22 3.74 7.65 22.15
C LEU A 22 4.29 7.24 20.77
N GLY A 23 5.14 6.21 20.72
CA GLY A 23 5.67 5.69 19.47
C GLY A 23 4.58 5.18 18.52
N PHE A 24 3.58 4.47 19.06
CA PHE A 24 2.43 4.00 18.28
C PHE A 24 1.61 5.16 17.71
N ILE A 25 1.28 6.17 18.53
CA ILE A 25 0.53 7.35 18.09
C ILE A 25 1.29 8.09 16.98
N LEU A 26 2.60 8.29 17.15
CA LEU A 26 3.44 8.93 16.15
C LEU A 26 3.52 8.10 14.86
N ALA A 27 3.66 6.77 14.96
CA ALA A 27 3.70 5.90 13.79
C ALA A 27 2.39 5.97 12.98
N VAL A 28 1.23 5.94 13.65
CA VAL A 28 -0.07 6.11 13.00
C VAL A 28 -0.18 7.50 12.36
N TYR A 29 0.26 8.53 13.09
CA TYR A 29 0.25 9.91 12.60
C TYR A 29 1.09 10.04 11.32
N PHE A 30 2.34 9.59 11.32
CA PHE A 30 3.23 9.70 10.16
C PHE A 30 2.80 8.81 9.00
N SER A 31 2.35 7.59 9.27
CA SER A 31 1.85 6.67 8.23
C SER A 31 0.64 7.26 7.48
N SER A 32 -0.28 7.91 8.21
CA SER A 32 -1.46 8.54 7.60
C SER A 32 -1.13 9.76 6.71
N ASN A 33 0.07 10.32 6.78
CA ASN A 33 0.46 11.48 5.96
C ASN A 33 0.48 11.16 4.46
N GLY A 34 0.88 9.93 4.07
CA GLY A 34 0.87 9.52 2.66
C GLY A 34 -0.55 9.55 2.07
N LEU A 35 -1.53 9.05 2.83
CA LEU A 35 -2.94 9.08 2.43
C LEU A 35 -3.49 10.51 2.39
N MET A 36 -3.10 11.38 3.34
CA MET A 36 -3.49 12.78 3.26
C MET A 36 -2.95 13.48 2.00
N ALA A 37 -1.70 13.19 1.62
CA ALA A 37 -1.10 13.76 0.40
C ALA A 37 -1.86 13.31 -0.85
N LEU A 38 -2.21 12.01 -0.93
CA LEU A 38 -3.05 11.48 -2.01
C LEU A 38 -4.44 12.13 -2.02
N MET A 39 -5.11 12.21 -0.87
CA MET A 39 -6.42 12.86 -0.77
C MET A 39 -6.37 14.31 -1.23
N LYS A 40 -5.32 15.07 -0.86
CA LYS A 40 -5.10 16.44 -1.32
C LYS A 40 -4.93 16.51 -2.84
N SER A 41 -4.21 15.55 -3.43
CA SER A 41 -4.06 15.46 -4.90
C SER A 41 -5.37 15.14 -5.62
N PHE A 42 -6.32 14.50 -4.96
CA PHE A 42 -7.63 14.16 -5.55
C PHE A 42 -8.64 15.31 -5.44
N GLU A 43 -8.34 16.38 -4.71
CA GLU A 43 -9.25 17.51 -4.57
C GLU A 43 -9.26 18.34 -5.86
N LYS A 44 -10.44 18.43 -6.47
CA LYS A 44 -10.67 19.23 -7.67
C LYS A 44 -11.87 20.14 -7.53
N ASN A 45 -11.82 21.25 -8.26
CA ASN A 45 -12.93 22.19 -8.36
C ASN A 45 -13.92 21.78 -9.46
N TYR A 46 -14.53 20.59 -9.35
CA TYR A 46 -15.71 20.23 -10.14
C TYR A 46 -16.93 20.07 -9.23
N SER A 47 -18.13 20.31 -9.76
CA SER A 47 -19.42 20.20 -9.04
C SER A 47 -19.64 18.85 -8.34
N VAL A 48 -19.03 17.80 -8.88
CA VAL A 48 -19.09 16.42 -8.36
C VAL A 48 -18.32 16.25 -7.04
N PHE A 49 -17.37 17.14 -6.72
CA PHE A 49 -16.55 17.05 -5.51
C PHE A 49 -17.13 17.88 -4.36
N LYS A 50 -17.12 17.31 -3.16
CA LYS A 50 -17.52 17.94 -1.91
C LYS A 50 -16.27 18.43 -1.18
N LYS A 51 -16.28 19.69 -0.73
CA LYS A 51 -15.26 20.19 0.20
C LYS A 51 -15.39 19.50 1.56
N ARG A 52 -14.28 18.99 2.08
CA ARG A 52 -14.20 18.38 3.42
C ARG A 52 -13.31 19.23 4.34
N LEU A 53 -13.65 19.25 5.62
CA LEU A 53 -12.82 19.90 6.64
C LEU A 53 -11.52 19.10 6.84
N LEU A 54 -10.44 19.78 7.25
CA LEU A 54 -9.12 19.14 7.44
C LEU A 54 -9.16 18.00 8.48
N TRP A 55 -9.93 18.16 9.55
CA TRP A 55 -10.10 17.12 10.58
C TRP A 55 -10.81 15.86 10.06
N GLU A 56 -11.84 16.01 9.23
CA GLU A 56 -12.52 14.88 8.59
C GLU A 56 -11.59 14.11 7.65
N LYS A 57 -10.73 14.83 6.93
CA LYS A 57 -9.71 14.21 6.06
C LYS A 57 -8.72 13.41 6.89
N ARG A 58 -8.26 13.98 8.01
CA ARG A 58 -7.31 13.32 8.92
C ARG A 58 -7.88 12.03 9.48
N LEU A 59 -9.11 12.05 9.98
CA LEU A 59 -9.76 10.86 10.55
C LEU A 59 -9.94 9.76 9.50
N ARG A 60 -10.32 10.14 8.27
CA ARG A 60 -10.42 9.18 7.15
C ARG A 60 -9.06 8.63 6.73
N ALA A 61 -8.02 9.46 6.68
CA ALA A 61 -6.67 9.02 6.36
C ALA A 61 -6.17 7.98 7.39
N ILE A 62 -6.41 8.22 8.68
CA ILE A 62 -6.09 7.26 9.75
C ILE A 62 -6.89 5.97 9.56
N GLY A 63 -8.20 6.05 9.38
CA GLY A 63 -9.05 4.88 9.14
C GLY A 63 -8.62 4.04 7.93
N MET A 64 -8.29 4.70 6.81
CA MET A 64 -7.76 4.04 5.62
C MET A 64 -6.38 3.43 5.87
N THR A 65 -5.52 4.07 6.67
CA THR A 65 -4.22 3.51 7.05
C THR A 65 -4.41 2.16 7.75
N PHE A 66 -5.35 2.08 8.69
CA PHE A 66 -5.69 0.83 9.37
C PHE A 66 -6.31 -0.20 8.42
N MET A 67 -7.23 0.21 7.54
CA MET A 67 -7.83 -0.71 6.56
C MET A 67 -6.79 -1.32 5.61
N LEU A 68 -5.88 -0.49 5.07
CA LEU A 68 -4.82 -0.96 4.19
C LEU A 68 -3.80 -1.81 4.95
N GLY A 69 -3.44 -1.41 6.17
CA GLY A 69 -2.58 -2.20 7.05
C GLY A 69 -3.18 -3.57 7.38
N PHE A 70 -4.48 -3.63 7.67
CA PHE A 70 -5.19 -4.89 7.90
C PHE A 70 -5.26 -5.74 6.63
N LEU A 71 -5.53 -5.14 5.47
CA LEU A 71 -5.52 -5.84 4.19
C LEU A 71 -4.13 -6.43 3.87
N LEU A 72 -3.06 -5.67 4.11
CA LEU A 72 -1.68 -6.14 3.96
C LEU A 72 -1.37 -7.28 4.93
N PHE A 73 -1.81 -7.16 6.18
CA PHE A 73 -1.64 -8.21 7.19
C PHE A 73 -2.36 -9.50 6.77
N VAL A 74 -3.64 -9.43 6.42
CA VAL A 74 -4.44 -10.59 6.01
C VAL A 74 -3.87 -11.23 4.74
N SER A 75 -3.52 -10.43 3.73
CA SER A 75 -2.96 -10.97 2.48
C SER A 75 -1.61 -11.65 2.71
N THR A 76 -0.72 -11.06 3.51
CA THR A 76 0.56 -11.67 3.88
C THR A 76 0.36 -12.94 4.68
N PHE A 77 -0.55 -12.91 5.67
CA PHE A 77 -0.89 -14.07 6.49
C PHE A 77 -1.42 -15.23 5.65
N LEU A 78 -2.34 -14.97 4.72
CA LEU A 78 -2.87 -15.97 3.79
C LEU A 78 -1.78 -16.58 2.90
N VAL A 79 -0.86 -15.76 2.38
CA VAL A 79 0.24 -16.25 1.53
C VAL A 79 1.21 -17.11 2.33
N ILE A 80 1.58 -16.71 3.55
CA ILE A 80 2.51 -17.45 4.40
C ILE A 80 1.88 -18.77 4.86
N LEU A 81 0.65 -18.72 5.40
CA LEU A 81 -0.08 -19.93 5.81
C LEU A 81 -0.31 -20.88 4.64
N GLY A 82 -0.68 -20.35 3.48
CA GLY A 82 -0.83 -21.12 2.25
C GLY A 82 0.45 -21.91 1.97
N ASN A 83 1.61 -21.24 1.91
CA ASN A 83 2.88 -21.91 1.65
C ASN A 83 3.21 -22.99 2.71
N LEU A 84 2.95 -22.73 4.00
CA LEU A 84 3.22 -23.68 5.08
C LEU A 84 2.34 -24.93 4.97
N ILE A 85 1.02 -24.75 4.84
CA ILE A 85 0.05 -25.84 4.74
C ILE A 85 0.34 -26.68 3.50
N PHE A 86 0.56 -26.02 2.35
CA PHE A 86 0.83 -26.73 1.11
C PHE A 86 2.17 -27.47 1.15
N SER A 87 3.21 -26.89 1.75
CA SER A 87 4.50 -27.57 1.94
C SER A 87 4.36 -28.84 2.80
N TRP A 88 3.53 -28.80 3.85
CA TRP A 88 3.24 -29.97 4.70
C TRP A 88 2.44 -31.05 3.95
N ILE A 89 1.45 -30.65 3.15
CA ILE A 89 0.68 -31.61 2.33
C ILE A 89 1.59 -32.24 1.26
N PHE A 90 2.49 -31.45 0.65
CA PHE A 90 3.42 -31.92 -0.38
C PHE A 90 4.49 -32.88 0.14
N SER A 91 4.84 -32.83 1.43
CA SER A 91 5.75 -33.83 2.01
C SER A 91 5.06 -35.16 2.28
N LEU A 92 3.74 -35.14 2.53
CA LEU A 92 2.94 -36.34 2.80
C LEU A 92 2.41 -37.02 1.53
N ILE A 93 2.16 -36.24 0.47
CA ILE A 93 1.59 -36.72 -0.80
C ILE A 93 2.48 -36.25 -1.95
N LYS A 94 2.96 -37.19 -2.79
CA LYS A 94 3.63 -36.86 -4.06
C LYS A 94 2.60 -36.33 -5.07
N LEU A 95 2.22 -35.07 -4.93
CA LEU A 95 1.32 -34.41 -5.86
C LEU A 95 1.99 -34.12 -7.22
N SER A 96 1.19 -34.14 -8.28
CA SER A 96 1.61 -33.88 -9.66
C SER A 96 2.05 -32.42 -9.88
N ALA A 97 2.82 -32.16 -10.94
CA ALA A 97 3.27 -30.81 -11.30
C ALA A 97 2.10 -29.83 -11.52
N LEU A 98 0.93 -30.32 -11.94
CA LEU A 98 -0.27 -29.52 -12.19
C LEU A 98 -0.78 -28.84 -10.93
N THR A 99 -0.80 -29.52 -9.78
CA THR A 99 -1.31 -28.91 -8.54
C THR A 99 -0.35 -27.88 -7.97
N LYS A 100 0.97 -28.06 -8.14
CA LYS A 100 1.97 -27.02 -7.80
C LYS A 100 1.75 -25.76 -8.63
N GLY A 101 1.50 -25.90 -9.93
CA GLY A 101 1.18 -24.77 -10.82
C GLY A 101 -0.10 -24.04 -10.42
N PHE A 102 -1.16 -24.79 -10.08
CA PHE A 102 -2.42 -24.22 -9.62
C PHE A 102 -2.27 -23.37 -8.34
N LEU A 103 -1.51 -23.86 -7.35
CA LEU A 103 -1.27 -23.12 -6.11
C LEU A 103 -0.44 -21.86 -6.33
N TYR A 104 0.55 -21.94 -7.23
CA TYR A 104 1.34 -20.77 -7.60
C TYR A 104 0.45 -19.68 -8.22
N LEU A 105 -0.45 -20.06 -9.14
CA LEU A 105 -1.45 -19.14 -9.70
C LEU A 105 -2.36 -18.55 -8.62
N LEU A 106 -2.87 -19.37 -7.70
CA LEU A 106 -3.74 -18.91 -6.60
C LEU A 106 -3.04 -17.85 -5.73
N LYS A 107 -1.76 -18.06 -5.41
CA LYS A 107 -0.94 -17.11 -4.66
C LYS A 107 -0.85 -15.76 -5.36
N TRP A 108 -0.56 -15.75 -6.66
CA TRP A 108 -0.49 -14.50 -7.44
C TRP A 108 -1.84 -13.81 -7.55
N ILE A 109 -2.94 -14.56 -7.68
CA ILE A 109 -4.30 -14.00 -7.66
C ILE A 109 -4.57 -13.29 -6.33
N ILE A 110 -4.18 -13.88 -5.19
CA ILE A 110 -4.35 -13.26 -3.87
C ILE A 110 -3.54 -11.97 -3.77
N VAL A 111 -2.29 -11.96 -4.24
CA VAL A 111 -1.40 -10.79 -4.18
C VAL A 111 -1.88 -9.66 -5.10
N ILE A 112 -2.21 -9.97 -6.35
CA ILE A 112 -2.70 -8.98 -7.31
C ILE A 112 -4.08 -8.47 -6.89
N GLY A 113 -4.94 -9.38 -6.40
CA GLY A 113 -6.25 -9.05 -5.85
C GLY A 113 -6.15 -8.13 -4.66
N SER A 114 -5.27 -8.39 -3.70
CA SER A 114 -5.09 -7.52 -2.53
C SER A 114 -4.57 -6.14 -2.92
N LEU A 115 -3.64 -6.06 -3.88
CA LEU A 115 -3.18 -4.79 -4.43
C LEU A 115 -4.33 -4.01 -5.09
N TYR A 116 -5.11 -4.67 -5.94
CA TYR A 116 -6.27 -4.08 -6.59
C TYR A 116 -7.30 -3.56 -5.58
N PHE A 117 -7.65 -4.38 -4.58
CA PHE A 117 -8.58 -3.98 -3.52
C PHE A 117 -8.03 -2.82 -2.69
N GLY A 118 -6.72 -2.79 -2.41
CA GLY A 118 -6.09 -1.66 -1.71
C GLY A 118 -6.25 -0.35 -2.49
N ILE A 119 -5.97 -0.37 -3.79
CA ILE A 119 -6.14 0.80 -4.68
C ILE A 119 -7.62 1.21 -4.77
N ALA A 120 -8.52 0.24 -4.93
CA ALA A 120 -9.95 0.49 -4.98
C ALA A 120 -10.49 1.12 -3.68
N LEU A 121 -9.97 0.70 -2.51
CA LEU A 121 -10.29 1.30 -1.21
C LEU A 121 -9.85 2.76 -1.15
N ILE A 122 -8.63 3.07 -1.63
CA ILE A 122 -8.11 4.44 -1.70
C ILE A 122 -9.03 5.31 -2.56
N TYR A 123 -9.41 4.85 -3.75
CA TYR A 123 -10.28 5.62 -4.65
C TYR A 123 -11.69 5.79 -4.11
N ARG A 124 -12.23 4.78 -3.44
CA ARG A 124 -13.60 4.85 -2.93
C ARG A 124 -13.72 5.71 -1.67
N PHE A 125 -12.77 5.61 -0.75
CA PHE A 125 -12.85 6.27 0.56
C PHE A 125 -12.02 7.56 0.65
N GLY A 126 -10.90 7.63 -0.08
CA GLY A 126 -10.03 8.80 -0.11
C GLY A 126 -10.65 9.97 -0.86
N VAL A 127 -11.43 9.70 -1.89
CA VAL A 127 -12.04 10.75 -2.72
C VAL A 127 -13.27 11.35 -2.03
N ALA A 128 -13.37 12.68 -2.09
CA ALA A 128 -14.52 13.44 -1.60
C ALA A 128 -15.57 13.67 -2.69
N MET A 129 -15.94 12.65 -3.45
CA MET A 129 -16.93 12.78 -4.53
C MET A 129 -18.35 12.50 -4.00
N ARG A 130 -19.36 13.19 -4.56
CA ARG A 130 -20.79 12.97 -4.25
C ARG A 130 -21.24 11.58 -4.70
N ARG A 131 -20.80 11.15 -5.88
CA ARG A 131 -20.98 9.79 -6.41
C ARG A 131 -19.80 8.91 -6.00
N LYS A 132 -20.07 7.80 -5.30
CA LYS A 132 -19.01 6.86 -4.89
C LYS A 132 -18.51 6.10 -6.12
N ILE A 133 -17.19 6.05 -6.30
CA ILE A 133 -16.55 5.20 -7.30
C ILE A 133 -16.83 3.73 -6.93
N ASN A 134 -17.17 2.90 -7.93
CA ASN A 134 -17.37 1.47 -7.75
C ASN A 134 -16.03 0.77 -7.45
N PHE A 135 -16.08 -0.34 -6.70
CA PHE A 135 -14.87 -1.14 -6.43
C PHE A 135 -14.25 -1.69 -7.70
N PHE A 136 -15.09 -2.09 -8.66
CA PHE A 136 -14.67 -2.42 -10.01
C PHE A 136 -14.63 -1.14 -10.84
N SER A 137 -13.44 -0.57 -10.99
CA SER A 137 -13.23 0.67 -11.74
C SER A 137 -12.05 0.51 -12.71
N PRO A 138 -12.17 1.01 -13.94
CA PRO A 138 -11.09 0.92 -14.93
C PRO A 138 -9.81 1.61 -14.44
N GLY A 139 -9.94 2.72 -13.72
CA GLY A 139 -8.79 3.41 -13.11
C GLY A 139 -8.06 2.58 -12.06
N ALA A 140 -8.77 1.79 -11.24
CA ALA A 140 -8.11 0.89 -10.29
C ALA A 140 -7.33 -0.21 -11.02
N ALA A 141 -7.91 -0.78 -12.09
CA ALA A 141 -7.24 -1.80 -12.89
C ALA A 141 -5.98 -1.24 -13.57
N THR A 142 -6.07 -0.05 -14.18
CA THR A 142 -4.92 0.63 -14.78
C THR A 142 -3.83 0.90 -13.74
N ALA A 143 -4.18 1.43 -12.57
CA ALA A 143 -3.20 1.68 -11.51
C ALA A 143 -2.55 0.39 -10.99
N THR A 144 -3.31 -0.70 -10.85
CA THR A 144 -2.75 -2.02 -10.48
C THR A 144 -1.73 -2.50 -11.51
N VAL A 145 -2.07 -2.46 -12.81
CA VAL A 145 -1.17 -2.92 -13.88
C VAL A 145 0.11 -2.09 -13.91
N LEU A 146 -0.01 -0.76 -13.85
CA LEU A 146 1.16 0.14 -13.83
C LEU A 146 2.00 -0.05 -12.56
N SER A 147 1.37 -0.30 -11.41
CA SER A 147 2.09 -0.54 -10.15
C SER A 147 2.87 -1.88 -10.19
N LEU A 148 2.28 -2.93 -10.77
CA LEU A 148 2.98 -4.20 -11.01
C LEU A 148 4.17 -4.00 -11.96
N PHE A 149 3.97 -3.29 -13.06
CA PHE A 149 5.03 -2.98 -14.02
C PHE A 149 6.18 -2.17 -13.38
N SER A 150 5.84 -1.14 -12.61
CA SER A 150 6.79 -0.36 -11.80
C SER A 150 7.58 -1.24 -10.82
N SER A 151 6.92 -2.20 -10.18
CA SER A 151 7.55 -3.14 -9.25
C SER A 151 8.53 -4.10 -9.94
N VAL A 152 8.23 -4.56 -11.16
CA VAL A 152 9.14 -5.38 -11.96
C VAL A 152 10.39 -4.57 -12.35
N ILE A 153 10.20 -3.32 -12.82
CA ILE A 153 11.32 -2.42 -13.14
C ILE A 153 12.18 -2.17 -11.90
N PHE A 154 11.57 -1.92 -10.76
CA PHE A 154 12.26 -1.70 -9.50
C PHE A 154 13.07 -2.93 -9.06
N SER A 155 12.51 -4.13 -9.15
CA SER A 155 13.22 -5.37 -8.85
C SER A 155 14.46 -5.51 -9.74
N PHE A 156 14.30 -5.34 -11.05
CA PHE A 156 15.42 -5.40 -11.99
C PHE A 156 16.50 -4.37 -11.66
N TYR A 157 16.12 -3.13 -11.34
CA TYR A 157 17.08 -2.09 -10.96
C TYR A 157 17.88 -2.47 -9.71
N VAL A 158 17.21 -2.93 -8.65
CA VAL A 158 17.84 -3.30 -7.37
C VAL A 158 18.79 -4.49 -7.54
N ASP A 159 18.37 -5.51 -8.29
CA ASP A 159 19.15 -6.74 -8.50
C ASP A 159 20.48 -6.45 -9.23
N ASN A 160 20.50 -5.49 -10.15
CA ASN A 160 21.72 -5.09 -10.88
C ASN A 160 22.62 -4.14 -10.06
N PHE A 161 22.07 -3.34 -9.15
CA PHE A 161 22.82 -2.35 -8.36
C PHE A 161 23.58 -2.94 -7.16
N GLY A 162 23.25 -4.17 -6.72
CA GLY A 162 23.86 -4.84 -5.57
C GLY A 162 25.37 -5.04 -5.66
N ASN A 163 25.98 -4.95 -6.85
CA ASN A 163 27.41 -5.15 -7.06
C ASN A 163 28.30 -3.89 -6.86
N TYR A 164 27.73 -2.68 -6.78
CA TYR A 164 28.48 -1.41 -6.61
C TYR A 164 28.62 -0.97 -5.14
N ASN A 165 28.35 -1.87 -4.19
CA ASN A 165 27.69 -1.54 -2.93
C ASN A 165 28.58 -1.41 -1.68
N LYS A 166 29.85 -1.03 -1.79
CA LYS A 166 30.76 -1.05 -0.61
C LYS A 166 30.89 0.24 0.19
N VAL A 167 30.46 1.40 -0.34
CA VAL A 167 30.67 2.70 0.35
C VAL A 167 29.41 3.57 0.45
N TYR A 168 28.52 3.55 -0.55
CA TYR A 168 27.34 4.44 -0.60
C TYR A 168 25.97 3.72 -0.53
N GLY A 169 25.97 2.42 -0.21
CA GLY A 169 24.83 1.53 -0.41
C GLY A 169 23.53 1.93 0.29
N SER A 170 23.60 2.27 1.59
CA SER A 170 22.40 2.61 2.37
C SER A 170 21.75 3.93 1.95
N PHE A 171 22.56 4.94 1.56
CA PHE A 171 22.04 6.23 1.09
C PHE A 171 21.36 6.09 -0.28
N VAL A 172 22.01 5.39 -1.22
CA VAL A 172 21.45 5.16 -2.56
C VAL A 172 20.20 4.30 -2.48
N ALA A 173 20.19 3.24 -1.67
CA ALA A 173 19.00 2.39 -1.49
C ALA A 173 17.78 3.19 -0.98
N GLY A 174 17.99 4.13 -0.06
CA GLY A 174 16.92 5.02 0.42
C GLY A 174 16.36 5.92 -0.68
N ILE A 175 17.22 6.52 -1.50
CA ILE A 175 16.81 7.38 -2.61
C ILE A 175 16.01 6.60 -3.65
N VAL A 176 16.47 5.41 -4.03
CA VAL A 176 15.79 4.55 -5.03
C VAL A 176 14.43 4.10 -4.50
N MET A 177 14.32 3.78 -3.20
CA MET A 177 13.04 3.47 -2.55
C MET A 177 12.09 4.67 -2.59
N LEU A 178 12.57 5.89 -2.33
CA LEU A 178 11.76 7.11 -2.43
C LEU A 178 11.29 7.37 -3.87
N LEU A 179 12.15 7.14 -4.86
CA LEU A 179 11.78 7.24 -6.29
C LEU A 179 10.70 6.23 -6.66
N TRP A 180 10.79 4.99 -6.17
CA TRP A 180 9.76 3.98 -6.40
C TRP A 180 8.42 4.33 -5.75
N LEU A 181 8.45 4.84 -4.51
CA LEU A 181 7.24 5.34 -3.83
C LEU A 181 6.63 6.52 -4.58
N GLN A 182 7.45 7.46 -5.06
CA GLN A 182 7.01 8.60 -5.87
C GLN A 182 6.37 8.15 -7.17
N LEU A 183 6.97 7.19 -7.89
CA LEU A 183 6.42 6.64 -9.12
C LEU A 183 5.06 5.97 -8.88
N ASN A 184 4.93 5.19 -7.81
CA ASN A 184 3.65 4.59 -7.43
C ASN A 184 2.59 5.65 -7.04
N ALA A 185 2.98 6.74 -6.37
CA ALA A 185 2.06 7.84 -6.10
C ALA A 185 1.52 8.48 -7.38
N VAL A 186 2.37 8.72 -8.38
CA VAL A 186 1.96 9.23 -9.70
C VAL A 186 1.02 8.25 -10.40
N ILE A 187 1.31 6.95 -10.38
CA ILE A 187 0.44 5.91 -10.95
C ILE A 187 -0.95 5.93 -10.31
N LEU A 188 -1.02 6.04 -8.98
CA LEU A 188 -2.29 6.15 -8.26
C LEU A 188 -3.07 7.42 -8.66
N ILE A 189 -2.39 8.54 -8.90
CA ILE A 189 -3.04 9.76 -9.37
C ILE A 189 -3.59 9.55 -10.79
N ILE A 190 -2.82 8.97 -11.71
CA ILE A 190 -3.25 8.69 -13.08
C ILE A 190 -4.49 7.79 -13.10
N GLY A 191 -4.52 6.70 -12.32
CA GLY A 191 -5.70 5.84 -12.25
C GLY A 191 -6.92 6.54 -11.65
N PHE A 192 -6.72 7.44 -10.68
CA PHE A 192 -7.79 8.27 -10.14
C PHE A 192 -8.33 9.25 -11.19
N GLU A 193 -7.45 9.91 -11.93
CA GLU A 193 -7.81 10.85 -12.99
C GLU A 193 -8.67 10.19 -14.06
N LEU A 194 -8.32 8.98 -14.48
CA LEU A 194 -9.12 8.19 -15.41
C LEU A 194 -10.55 7.96 -14.88
N ASN A 195 -10.67 7.54 -13.62
CA ASN A 195 -11.97 7.35 -12.99
C ASN A 195 -12.77 8.65 -12.87
N ALA A 196 -12.12 9.74 -12.48
CA ALA A 196 -12.77 11.05 -12.35
C ALA A 196 -13.28 11.56 -13.70
N ALA A 197 -12.48 11.42 -14.77
CA ALA A 197 -12.87 11.82 -16.13
C ALA A 197 -14.11 11.06 -16.63
N ILE A 198 -14.19 9.74 -16.36
CA ILE A 198 -15.36 8.92 -16.72
C ILE A 198 -16.62 9.39 -15.99
N VAL A 199 -16.52 9.66 -14.67
CA VAL A 199 -17.68 10.12 -13.88
C VAL A 199 -18.14 11.51 -14.35
N VAL A 200 -17.22 12.44 -14.56
CA VAL A 200 -17.53 13.81 -15.02
C VAL A 200 -18.20 13.79 -16.40
N ASN A 201 -17.68 13.00 -17.34
CA ASN A 201 -18.30 12.88 -18.66
C ASN A 201 -19.70 12.27 -18.58
N ARG A 202 -19.91 11.23 -17.76
CA ARG A 202 -21.22 10.61 -17.58
C ARG A 202 -22.26 11.60 -17.04
N GLU A 203 -21.91 12.39 -16.03
CA GLU A 203 -22.82 13.42 -15.50
C GLU A 203 -23.09 14.54 -16.51
N ARG A 204 -22.14 14.84 -17.41
CA ARG A 204 -22.39 15.81 -18.49
C ARG A 204 -23.46 15.30 -19.45
N PHE A 205 -23.47 14.02 -19.81
CA PHE A 205 -24.48 13.43 -20.72
C PHE A 205 -25.84 13.20 -20.06
N GLU A 206 -25.91 12.97 -18.74
CA GLU A 206 -27.19 12.82 -18.01
C GLU A 206 -27.91 14.17 -17.80
N ASN A 207 -27.26 15.31 -18.07
CA ASN A 207 -27.81 16.67 -17.94
C ASN A 207 -28.20 17.33 -19.29
N PHE A 208 -28.17 16.57 -20.40
CA PHE A 208 -28.73 16.96 -21.71
C PHE A 208 -29.93 16.07 -22.03
#